data_AF-A0A956EB93-F1
#
_entry.id   AF-A0A956EB93-F1
#
_cell.length_a   1.000
_cell.length_b   1.000
_cell.length_c   1.000
_cell.angle_alpha   90.00
_cell.angle_beta   90.00
_cell.angle_gamma   90.00
#
_symmetry.space_group_name_H-M   'P 1'
#
loop_
_entity.id
_entity.type
_entity.pdbx_description
1 polymer ?
#
loop_
_entity_poly.entity_id
_entity_poly.type
_entity_poly.pdbx_seq_one_letter_code
_entity_poly.pdbx_strand_id
1 'polypeptide(L)'
;PRVEQVLLRAAERASVPIIKRVAVAEDVLLEIPYGMCERLLAVPIRRDSRTQTVDVATADPLDPHVAREFSYQLGVPVRVLQASVSELVRALKGISRGTPHSERTPAFGTQVARPERVIAPVHRARIPDLGPPPGTPVPQTRDYAQPRPPSDAAIPLVRRSRSSLNPPPAPAPASEEQVAAHDEQVLTLLMQSVSADEVVLHLTRGFEALSPRVVVLAVRASEYVGRAAARSMGELALNDLRIPTDKPSVVATACEAGYYLGELPQTPVHAELGQLLNQPLGEVLVQPVRVGARVALVVVSTLTQDSGRITRRAELFVRAAGEALERILMDRKLRT
;
A
#
# COMPACT_ATOMS: atom_id res chain seq x y z
N PRO A 1 4.96 32.92 -2.20
CA PRO A 1 4.66 33.98 -3.18
C PRO A 1 5.16 33.75 -4.63
N ARG A 2 6.40 33.27 -4.86
CA ARG A 2 6.93 33.09 -6.24
C ARG A 2 6.32 31.91 -7.01
N VAL A 3 6.08 30.78 -6.35
CA VAL A 3 5.54 29.54 -6.97
C VAL A 3 4.09 29.72 -7.39
N GLU A 4 3.28 30.35 -6.54
CA GLU A 4 1.87 30.63 -6.80
C GLU A 4 1.68 31.53 -8.03
N GLN A 5 2.54 32.54 -8.21
CA GLN A 5 2.53 33.38 -9.41
C GLN A 5 2.91 32.62 -10.69
N VAL A 6 3.79 31.62 -10.60
CA VAL A 6 4.15 30.78 -11.74
C VAL A 6 2.98 29.88 -12.12
N LEU A 7 2.30 29.28 -11.14
CA LEU A 7 1.13 28.44 -11.36
C LEU A 7 -0.06 29.24 -11.92
N LEU A 8 -0.30 30.46 -11.43
CA LEU A 8 -1.32 31.36 -11.96
C LEU A 8 -1.07 31.70 -13.44
N ARG A 9 0.16 32.07 -13.81
CA ARG A 9 0.51 32.37 -15.21
C ARG A 9 0.40 31.15 -16.12
N ALA A 10 0.68 29.95 -15.61
CA ALA A 10 0.55 28.72 -16.38
C ALA A 10 -0.92 28.31 -16.56
N ALA A 11 -1.75 28.48 -15.52
CA ALA A 11 -3.19 28.22 -15.59
C ALA A 11 -3.92 29.19 -16.52
N GLU A 12 -3.54 30.47 -16.54
CA GLU A 12 -4.04 31.47 -17.50
C GLU A 12 -3.79 31.05 -18.95
N ARG A 13 -2.61 30.48 -19.24
CA ARG A 13 -2.29 29.95 -20.58
C ARG A 13 -3.08 28.70 -20.93
N ALA A 14 -3.39 27.87 -19.94
CA ALA A 14 -4.18 26.65 -20.12
C ALA A 14 -5.70 26.88 -20.12
N SER A 15 -6.16 28.12 -19.95
CA SER A 15 -7.60 28.48 -19.87
C SER A 15 -8.37 27.67 -18.83
N VAL A 16 -7.72 27.30 -17.72
CA VAL A 16 -8.36 26.53 -16.65
C VAL A 16 -9.36 27.44 -15.92
N PRO A 17 -10.62 27.02 -15.71
CA PRO A 17 -11.57 27.84 -14.98
C PRO A 17 -11.16 27.97 -13.51
N ILE A 18 -11.12 29.22 -13.02
CA ILE A 18 -10.78 29.55 -11.63
C ILE A 18 -12.06 29.74 -10.83
N ILE A 19 -12.11 29.15 -9.64
CA ILE A 19 -13.22 29.32 -8.70
C ILE A 19 -12.76 30.00 -7.40
N LYS A 20 -13.65 30.82 -6.82
CA LYS A 20 -13.36 31.60 -5.61
C LYS A 20 -13.81 30.92 -4.32
N ARG A 21 -14.75 29.99 -4.42
CA ARG A 21 -15.30 29.25 -3.28
C ARG A 21 -15.42 27.78 -3.64
N VAL A 22 -14.99 26.94 -2.72
CA VAL A 22 -15.12 25.48 -2.83
C VAL A 22 -16.26 25.04 -1.92
N ALA A 23 -17.31 24.48 -2.51
CA ALA A 23 -18.38 23.77 -1.82
C ALA A 23 -18.27 22.30 -2.19
N VAL A 24 -18.42 21.40 -1.24
CA VAL A 24 -18.22 19.97 -1.46
C VAL A 24 -19.49 19.36 -2.05
N ALA A 25 -19.36 18.55 -3.10
CA ALA A 25 -20.42 17.66 -3.55
C ALA A 25 -20.47 16.42 -2.65
N GLU A 26 -21.35 16.44 -1.64
CA GLU A 26 -21.46 15.36 -0.66
C GLU A 26 -21.86 14.02 -1.29
N ASP A 27 -22.70 14.05 -2.33
CA ASP A 27 -23.09 12.87 -3.10
C ASP A 27 -21.89 12.19 -3.76
N VAL A 28 -21.02 12.97 -4.40
CA VAL A 28 -19.78 12.46 -5.03
C VAL A 28 -18.75 12.02 -4.00
N LEU A 29 -18.67 12.74 -2.86
CA LEU A 29 -17.75 12.41 -1.77
C LEU A 29 -18.00 11.01 -1.21
N LEU A 30 -19.25 10.55 -1.18
CA LEU A 30 -19.62 9.20 -0.71
C LEU A 30 -19.20 8.08 -1.69
N GLU A 31 -18.89 8.42 -2.94
CA GLU A 31 -18.48 7.47 -3.98
C GLU A 31 -16.94 7.25 -4.03
N ILE A 32 -16.16 8.09 -3.34
CA ILE A 32 -14.69 8.03 -3.36
C ILE A 32 -14.08 7.51 -2.04
N PRO A 33 -12.88 6.91 -2.07
CA PRO A 33 -12.18 6.42 -0.89
C PRO A 33 -11.92 7.53 0.12
N TYR A 34 -12.01 7.15 1.38
CA TYR A 34 -11.64 8.03 2.49
C TYR A 34 -10.18 8.50 2.35
N GLY A 35 -9.91 9.77 2.68
CA GLY A 35 -8.57 10.35 2.64
C GLY A 35 -8.09 10.76 1.24
N MET A 36 -8.84 10.45 0.17
CA MET A 36 -8.44 10.76 -1.20
C MET A 36 -8.35 12.27 -1.45
N CYS A 37 -9.31 13.04 -0.93
CA CYS A 37 -9.36 14.49 -1.10
C CYS A 37 -8.17 15.18 -0.39
N GLU A 38 -7.80 14.72 0.79
CA GLU A 38 -6.67 15.21 1.57
C GLU A 38 -5.34 14.87 0.89
N ARG A 39 -5.20 13.65 0.38
CA ARG A 39 -3.98 13.18 -0.30
C ARG A 39 -3.68 13.98 -1.57
N LEU A 40 -4.71 14.23 -2.38
CA LEU A 40 -4.57 14.92 -3.66
C LEU A 40 -4.72 16.44 -3.55
N LEU A 41 -4.97 16.97 -2.34
CA LEU A 41 -5.34 18.36 -2.10
C LEU A 41 -6.43 18.84 -3.08
N ALA A 42 -7.45 18.01 -3.27
CA ALA A 42 -8.47 18.20 -4.28
C ALA A 42 -9.86 17.79 -3.78
N VAL A 43 -10.90 18.51 -4.20
CA VAL A 43 -12.25 18.36 -3.64
C VAL A 43 -13.29 18.30 -4.77
N PRO A 44 -14.19 17.29 -4.79
CA PRO A 44 -15.29 17.27 -5.75
C PRO A 44 -16.32 18.36 -5.40
N ILE A 45 -16.76 19.13 -6.40
CA ILE A 45 -17.62 20.30 -6.19
C ILE A 45 -19.02 20.07 -6.71
N ARG A 46 -19.14 19.36 -7.83
CA ARG A 46 -20.41 19.14 -8.50
C ARG A 46 -20.30 17.98 -9.49
N ARG A 47 -21.40 17.24 -9.66
CA ARG A 47 -21.62 16.32 -10.77
C ARG A 47 -22.60 16.96 -11.77
N ASP A 48 -22.20 17.07 -13.03
CA ASP A 48 -23.11 17.50 -14.10
C ASP A 48 -24.12 16.37 -14.38
N SER A 49 -25.41 16.61 -14.19
CA SER A 49 -26.45 15.58 -14.35
C SER A 49 -26.64 15.13 -15.80
N ARG A 50 -26.31 15.99 -16.77
CA ARG A 50 -26.48 15.71 -18.20
C ARG A 50 -25.29 14.95 -18.77
N THR A 51 -24.08 15.36 -18.44
CA THR A 51 -22.85 14.75 -18.99
C THR A 51 -22.20 13.73 -18.06
N GLN A 52 -22.65 13.66 -16.80
CA GLN A 52 -22.04 12.87 -15.73
C GLN A 52 -20.59 13.26 -15.42
N THR A 53 -20.11 14.40 -15.94
CA THR A 53 -18.76 14.91 -15.66
C THR A 53 -18.71 15.45 -14.24
N VAL A 54 -17.63 15.13 -13.52
CA VAL A 54 -17.41 15.63 -12.16
C VAL A 54 -16.41 16.78 -12.20
N ASP A 55 -16.80 17.90 -11.60
CA ASP A 55 -15.96 19.07 -11.39
C ASP A 55 -15.15 18.89 -10.10
N VAL A 56 -13.82 18.91 -10.21
CA VAL A 56 -12.90 18.75 -9.07
C VAL A 56 -12.04 20.01 -8.94
N ALA A 57 -12.02 20.63 -7.76
CA ALA A 57 -11.10 21.72 -7.48
C ALA A 57 -9.77 21.23 -6.93
N THR A 58 -8.68 21.87 -7.37
CA THR A 58 -7.32 21.63 -6.90
C THR A 58 -6.51 22.93 -6.91
N ALA A 59 -5.42 22.95 -6.15
CA ALA A 59 -4.46 24.05 -6.13
C ALA A 59 -3.56 24.05 -7.38
N ASP A 60 -3.27 22.86 -7.92
CA ASP A 60 -2.47 22.66 -9.11
C ASP A 60 -3.30 21.98 -10.21
N PRO A 61 -3.94 22.75 -11.11
CA PRO A 61 -4.77 22.19 -12.16
C PRO A 61 -3.97 21.51 -13.28
N LEU A 62 -2.64 21.69 -13.29
CA LEU A 62 -1.77 21.09 -14.30
C LEU A 62 -1.26 19.71 -13.88
N ASP A 63 -1.51 19.28 -12.65
CA ASP A 63 -1.19 17.93 -12.19
C ASP A 63 -2.15 16.91 -12.83
N PRO A 64 -1.67 16.05 -13.76
CA PRO A 64 -2.51 15.06 -14.41
C PRO A 64 -2.92 13.93 -13.46
N HIS A 65 -2.31 13.78 -12.27
CA HIS A 65 -2.71 12.77 -11.30
C HIS A 65 -4.10 13.05 -10.72
N VAL A 66 -4.44 14.32 -10.45
CA VAL A 66 -5.77 14.66 -9.90
C VAL A 66 -6.89 14.15 -10.81
N ALA A 67 -6.84 14.50 -12.10
CA ALA A 67 -7.88 14.07 -13.04
C ALA A 67 -7.93 12.54 -13.20
N ARG A 68 -6.77 11.88 -13.29
CA ARG A 68 -6.68 10.42 -13.48
C ARG A 68 -7.23 9.65 -12.30
N GLU A 69 -6.84 10.01 -11.09
CA GLU A 69 -7.26 9.32 -9.86
C GLU A 69 -8.76 9.45 -9.62
N PHE A 70 -9.31 10.66 -9.73
CA PHE A 70 -10.76 10.88 -9.58
C PHE A 70 -11.56 10.19 -10.70
N SER A 71 -11.07 10.20 -11.94
CA SER A 71 -11.77 9.56 -13.06
C SER A 71 -11.76 8.03 -12.93
N TYR A 72 -10.63 7.46 -12.51
CA TYR A 72 -10.50 6.03 -12.24
C TYR A 72 -11.50 5.57 -11.17
N GLN A 73 -11.56 6.31 -10.06
CA GLN A 73 -12.42 5.94 -8.94
C GLN A 73 -13.92 6.10 -9.24
N LEU A 74 -14.30 7.18 -9.91
CA LEU A 74 -15.71 7.51 -10.17
C LEU A 74 -16.25 6.85 -11.46
N GLY A 75 -15.37 6.33 -12.32
CA GLY A 75 -15.76 5.76 -13.61
C GLY A 75 -16.37 6.76 -14.59
N VAL A 76 -16.16 8.07 -14.36
CA VAL A 76 -16.69 9.16 -15.18
C VAL A 76 -15.61 10.18 -15.53
N PRO A 77 -15.80 10.99 -16.58
CA PRO A 77 -14.87 12.07 -16.90
C PRO A 77 -14.78 13.11 -15.78
N VAL A 78 -13.58 13.64 -15.55
CA VAL A 78 -13.30 14.67 -14.54
C VAL A 78 -12.82 15.94 -15.22
N ARG A 79 -13.39 17.08 -14.82
CA ARG A 79 -12.94 18.41 -15.19
C ARG A 79 -12.29 19.08 -13.98
N VAL A 80 -11.04 19.47 -14.13
CA VAL A 80 -10.25 20.10 -13.06
C VAL A 80 -10.44 21.61 -13.09
N LEU A 81 -10.69 22.19 -11.91
CA LEU A 81 -10.86 23.62 -11.67
C LEU A 81 -9.78 24.11 -10.71
N GLN A 82 -9.29 25.33 -10.90
CA GLN A 82 -8.31 25.91 -10.00
C GLN A 82 -8.99 26.60 -8.81
N ALA A 83 -8.53 26.30 -7.61
CA ALA A 83 -8.94 26.98 -6.38
C ALA A 83 -7.70 27.38 -5.55
N SER A 84 -7.88 28.36 -4.65
CA SER A 84 -6.82 28.70 -3.70
C SER A 84 -6.62 27.59 -2.65
N VAL A 85 -5.39 27.40 -2.19
CA VAL A 85 -5.06 26.43 -1.13
C VAL A 85 -5.88 26.68 0.13
N SER A 86 -6.10 27.95 0.50
CA SER A 86 -6.88 28.32 1.69
C SER A 86 -8.35 27.87 1.59
N GLU A 87 -8.97 27.98 0.41
CA GLU A 87 -10.34 27.51 0.19
C GLU A 87 -10.44 25.99 0.21
N LEU A 88 -9.45 25.29 -0.38
CA LEU A 88 -9.38 23.82 -0.33
C LEU A 88 -9.22 23.31 1.10
N VAL A 89 -8.29 23.88 1.87
CA VAL A 89 -8.10 23.53 3.29
C VAL A 89 -9.36 23.83 4.11
N ARG A 90 -10.09 24.92 3.81
CA ARG A 90 -11.37 25.21 4.47
C ARG A 90 -12.42 24.13 4.16
N ALA A 91 -12.54 23.72 2.89
CA ALA A 91 -13.48 22.69 2.46
C ALA A 91 -13.15 21.31 3.08
N LEU A 92 -11.87 20.91 3.05
CA LEU A 92 -11.39 19.66 3.66
C LEU A 92 -11.67 19.61 5.17
N LYS A 93 -11.44 20.71 5.90
CA LYS A 93 -11.82 20.82 7.32
C LYS A 93 -13.32 20.66 7.55
N GLY A 94 -14.16 21.05 6.59
CA GLY A 94 -15.60 20.83 6.63
C GLY A 94 -15.95 19.34 6.51
N ILE A 95 -15.30 18.65 5.57
CA ILE A 95 -15.47 17.19 5.36
C ILE A 95 -15.14 16.43 6.64
N SER A 96 -13.98 16.69 7.25
CA SER A 96 -13.55 15.96 8.46
C SER A 96 -14.45 16.22 9.68
N ARG A 97 -15.27 17.27 9.67
CA ARG A 97 -16.21 17.61 10.76
C ARG A 97 -17.63 17.09 10.52
N GLY A 98 -18.00 16.87 9.26
CA GLY A 98 -19.36 16.56 8.84
C GLY A 98 -19.65 15.08 8.63
N THR A 99 -18.64 14.20 8.64
CA THR A 99 -18.83 12.74 8.53
C THR A 99 -19.06 12.12 9.91
N PRO A 100 -20.31 11.81 10.31
CA PRO A 100 -20.52 10.82 11.35
C PRO A 100 -19.87 9.53 10.86
N HIS A 101 -18.94 9.00 11.65
CA HIS A 101 -18.28 7.73 11.34
C HIS A 101 -19.35 6.67 11.11
N SER A 102 -19.51 6.26 9.85
CA SER A 102 -20.17 5.00 9.56
C SER A 102 -19.20 3.91 10.00
N GLU A 103 -19.28 3.51 11.27
CA GLU A 103 -18.75 2.26 11.83
C GLU A 103 -19.44 1.03 11.22
N ARG A 104 -19.58 1.02 9.90
CA ARG A 104 -20.10 -0.10 9.13
C ARG A 104 -19.18 -0.33 7.96
N THR A 105 -18.00 -0.83 8.28
CA THR A 105 -17.34 -1.79 7.40
C THR A 105 -18.18 -3.07 7.48
N PRO A 106 -18.89 -3.50 6.43
CA PRO A 106 -19.38 -4.87 6.41
C PRO A 106 -18.13 -5.77 6.34
N ALA A 107 -18.05 -6.74 7.24
CA ALA A 107 -17.10 -7.82 7.12
C ALA A 107 -17.28 -8.48 5.75
N PHE A 108 -16.27 -8.41 4.88
CA PHE A 108 -16.27 -9.20 3.66
C PHE A 108 -16.17 -10.68 4.04
N GLY A 109 -17.28 -11.39 3.84
CA GLY A 109 -17.48 -12.79 4.22
C GLY A 109 -18.94 -13.26 4.23
N THR A 110 -19.94 -12.37 4.06
CA THR A 110 -21.36 -12.79 3.99
C THR A 110 -22.05 -12.21 2.76
N GLN A 111 -22.64 -13.08 1.93
CA GLN A 111 -23.55 -12.67 0.86
C GLN A 111 -24.80 -12.03 1.50
N VAL A 112 -25.10 -10.78 1.15
CA VAL A 112 -26.39 -10.16 1.45
C VAL A 112 -27.20 -10.16 0.16
N ALA A 113 -28.29 -10.91 0.16
CA ALA A 113 -29.32 -10.87 -0.87
C ALA A 113 -29.87 -9.44 -0.98
N ARG A 114 -29.79 -8.85 -2.18
CA ARG A 114 -30.47 -7.59 -2.51
C ARG A 114 -31.96 -7.84 -2.67
N PRO A 115 -32.87 -6.99 -2.15
CA PRO A 115 -34.23 -6.95 -2.64
C PRO A 115 -34.25 -6.32 -4.03
N GLU A 116 -34.96 -7.00 -4.91
CA GLU A 116 -35.15 -6.76 -6.33
C GLU A 116 -35.80 -5.39 -6.57
N ARG A 117 -35.08 -4.46 -7.22
CA ARG A 117 -35.71 -3.34 -7.93
C ARG A 117 -35.72 -3.69 -9.41
N VAL A 118 -36.92 -3.95 -9.91
CA VAL A 118 -37.25 -4.15 -11.32
C VAL A 118 -36.83 -2.92 -12.10
N ILE A 119 -35.79 -3.05 -12.94
CA ILE A 119 -35.47 -2.10 -13.99
C ILE A 119 -35.68 -2.83 -15.32
N ALA A 120 -36.55 -2.27 -16.15
CA ALA A 120 -36.92 -2.81 -17.45
C ALA A 120 -35.70 -2.93 -18.40
N PRO A 121 -35.66 -3.95 -19.27
CA PRO A 121 -34.50 -4.22 -20.11
C PRO A 121 -34.40 -3.23 -21.28
N VAL A 122 -33.26 -2.56 -21.38
CA VAL A 122 -32.84 -1.83 -22.58
C VAL A 122 -32.24 -2.83 -23.57
N HIS A 123 -32.82 -2.87 -24.78
CA HIS A 123 -32.35 -3.68 -25.91
C HIS A 123 -30.87 -3.46 -26.21
N ARG A 124 -30.04 -4.49 -25.99
CA ARG A 124 -28.70 -4.60 -26.58
C ARG A 124 -28.79 -5.30 -27.93
N ALA A 125 -28.18 -4.71 -28.94
CA ALA A 125 -28.06 -5.24 -30.29
C ALA A 125 -27.25 -6.54 -30.32
N ARG A 126 -27.69 -7.47 -31.18
CA ARG A 126 -27.12 -8.81 -31.41
C ARG A 126 -25.70 -8.73 -31.98
N ILE A 127 -24.77 -9.45 -31.36
CA ILE A 127 -23.50 -9.86 -31.96
C ILE A 127 -23.76 -11.21 -32.68
N PRO A 128 -23.30 -11.42 -33.93
CA PRO A 128 -23.43 -12.70 -34.61
C PRO A 128 -22.64 -13.80 -33.91
N ASP A 129 -23.32 -14.93 -33.72
CA ASP A 129 -22.85 -16.16 -33.10
C ASP A 129 -21.82 -16.87 -34.01
N LEU A 130 -20.57 -16.95 -33.57
CA LEU A 130 -19.54 -17.79 -34.19
C LEU A 130 -19.43 -19.07 -33.35
N GLY A 131 -20.03 -20.14 -33.86
CA GLY A 131 -20.04 -21.44 -33.20
C GLY A 131 -18.64 -22.05 -33.01
N PRO A 132 -18.49 -23.01 -32.08
CA PRO A 132 -17.21 -23.66 -31.81
C PRO A 132 -16.78 -24.62 -32.94
N PRO A 133 -15.47 -24.73 -33.22
CA PRO A 133 -14.95 -25.65 -34.23
C PRO A 133 -15.04 -27.12 -33.78
N PRO A 134 -15.27 -28.07 -34.70
CA PRO A 134 -15.34 -29.49 -34.38
C PRO A 134 -13.95 -30.17 -34.36
N GLY A 135 -13.76 -31.05 -33.37
CA GLY A 135 -12.99 -32.28 -33.54
C GLY A 135 -11.54 -32.29 -33.04
N THR A 136 -11.34 -32.67 -31.78
CA THR A 136 -10.13 -33.40 -31.35
C THR A 136 -10.55 -34.60 -30.49
N PRO A 137 -10.15 -35.84 -30.84
CA PRO A 137 -10.53 -37.03 -30.09
C PRO A 137 -9.74 -37.15 -28.78
N VAL A 138 -10.47 -37.41 -27.70
CA VAL A 138 -9.92 -37.68 -26.36
C VAL A 138 -9.48 -39.15 -26.30
N PRO A 139 -8.25 -39.48 -25.88
CA PRO A 139 -7.82 -40.87 -25.72
C PRO A 139 -8.47 -41.49 -24.48
N GLN A 140 -9.07 -42.68 -24.67
CA GLN A 140 -9.62 -43.51 -23.60
C GLN A 140 -8.48 -44.15 -22.81
N THR A 141 -8.30 -43.75 -21.55
CA THR A 141 -7.43 -44.46 -20.60
C THR A 141 -8.14 -45.66 -20.00
N ARG A 142 -7.52 -46.82 -20.22
CA ARG A 142 -7.83 -48.16 -19.67
C ARG A 142 -7.99 -48.15 -18.15
N ASP A 143 -9.06 -48.79 -17.71
CA ASP A 143 -9.27 -49.26 -16.34
C ASP A 143 -8.20 -50.30 -15.95
N TYR A 144 -7.38 -49.96 -14.96
CA TYR A 144 -6.62 -50.95 -14.18
C TYR A 144 -7.30 -51.09 -12.81
N ALA A 145 -7.93 -52.25 -12.61
CA ALA A 145 -8.42 -52.69 -11.32
C ALA A 145 -7.23 -52.93 -10.37
N GLN A 146 -7.14 -52.14 -9.28
CA GLN A 146 -6.29 -52.45 -8.14
C GLN A 146 -7.09 -53.21 -7.07
N PRO A 147 -6.54 -54.27 -6.44
CA PRO A 147 -7.15 -54.91 -5.28
C PRO A 147 -6.95 -54.02 -4.03
N ARG A 148 -8.05 -53.72 -3.32
CA ARG A 148 -8.03 -53.08 -2.00
C ARG A 148 -7.52 -54.07 -0.94
N PRO A 149 -6.56 -53.69 -0.07
CA PRO A 149 -6.28 -54.45 1.14
C PRO A 149 -7.38 -54.27 2.20
N PRO A 150 -7.63 -55.28 3.06
CA PRO A 150 -8.64 -55.21 4.10
C PRO A 150 -8.25 -54.23 5.21
N SER A 151 -9.19 -53.36 5.54
CA SER A 151 -9.11 -52.37 6.61
C SER A 151 -9.62 -53.01 7.90
N ASP A 152 -8.74 -53.22 8.89
CA ASP A 152 -9.16 -53.38 10.28
C ASP A 152 -8.04 -52.98 11.25
N ALA A 153 -8.18 -51.78 11.82
CA ALA A 153 -7.54 -51.39 13.07
C ALA A 153 -8.45 -50.38 13.76
N ALA A 154 -9.16 -50.84 14.79
CA ALA A 154 -10.02 -50.02 15.63
C ALA A 154 -9.19 -48.99 16.40
N ILE A 155 -9.40 -47.69 16.13
CA ILE A 155 -8.82 -46.59 16.90
C ILE A 155 -9.65 -46.44 18.18
N PRO A 156 -9.08 -46.60 19.39
CA PRO A 156 -9.82 -46.37 20.62
C PRO A 156 -10.16 -44.88 20.77
N LEU A 157 -11.45 -44.56 20.72
CA LEU A 157 -12.02 -43.25 21.03
C LEU A 157 -11.87 -42.95 22.54
N VAL A 158 -10.67 -42.51 22.93
CA VAL A 158 -10.47 -41.92 24.26
C VAL A 158 -11.11 -40.53 24.25
N ARG A 159 -12.28 -40.43 24.91
CA ARG A 159 -13.05 -39.19 25.10
C ARG A 159 -12.21 -38.19 25.91
N ARG A 160 -11.37 -37.40 25.24
CA ARG A 160 -10.67 -36.27 25.87
C ARG A 160 -11.71 -35.24 26.30
N SER A 161 -11.90 -35.11 27.60
CA SER A 161 -12.60 -34.00 28.23
C SER A 161 -12.05 -32.70 27.65
N ARG A 162 -12.89 -31.99 26.89
CA ARG A 162 -12.61 -30.64 26.40
C ARG A 162 -12.66 -29.71 27.61
N SER A 163 -11.54 -29.65 28.34
CA SER A 163 -11.28 -28.53 29.23
C SER A 163 -11.33 -27.28 28.37
N SER A 164 -12.26 -26.39 28.69
CA SER A 164 -12.49 -25.10 28.06
C SER A 164 -11.24 -24.23 28.21
N LEU A 165 -10.31 -24.36 27.28
CA LEU A 165 -9.29 -23.35 27.03
C LEU A 165 -10.02 -22.19 26.33
N ASN A 166 -10.53 -21.25 27.10
CA ASN A 166 -10.81 -19.93 26.56
C ASN A 166 -9.51 -19.46 25.88
N PRO A 167 -9.50 -19.20 24.56
CA PRO A 167 -8.34 -18.57 23.95
C PRO A 167 -8.09 -17.25 24.70
N PRO A 168 -6.84 -16.92 25.03
CA PRO A 168 -6.54 -15.64 25.67
C PRO A 168 -7.16 -14.52 24.84
N PRO A 169 -7.77 -13.50 25.49
CA PRO A 169 -8.35 -12.38 24.76
C PRO A 169 -7.29 -11.79 23.83
N ALA A 170 -7.66 -11.60 22.55
CA ALA A 170 -6.77 -10.96 21.60
C ALA A 170 -6.31 -9.60 22.18
N PRO A 171 -5.01 -9.26 22.09
CA PRO A 171 -4.53 -7.99 22.61
C PRO A 171 -5.32 -6.85 21.96
N ALA A 172 -5.78 -5.91 22.79
CA ALA A 172 -6.49 -4.73 22.31
C ALA A 172 -5.60 -3.96 21.31
N PRO A 173 -6.17 -3.37 20.25
CA PRO A 173 -5.40 -2.52 19.34
C PRO A 173 -4.75 -1.39 20.15
N ALA A 174 -3.46 -1.12 19.87
CA ALA A 174 -2.72 -0.06 20.55
C ALA A 174 -3.41 1.29 20.32
N SER A 175 -3.45 2.14 21.36
CA SER A 175 -4.02 3.48 21.24
C SER A 175 -3.14 4.37 20.35
N GLU A 176 -3.72 5.41 19.73
CA GLU A 176 -2.95 6.32 18.86
C GLU A 176 -1.80 7.01 19.61
N GLU A 177 -1.98 7.28 20.90
CA GLU A 177 -0.96 7.84 21.78
C GLU A 177 0.21 6.88 22.00
N GLN A 178 -0.07 5.57 22.18
CA GLN A 178 0.97 4.54 22.27
C GLN A 178 1.76 4.40 20.97
N VAL A 179 1.06 4.50 19.83
CA VAL A 179 1.70 4.46 18.50
C VAL A 179 2.61 5.67 18.31
N ALA A 180 2.16 6.88 18.65
CA ALA A 180 2.96 8.10 18.54
C ALA A 180 4.19 8.07 19.46
N ALA A 181 4.03 7.63 20.72
CA ALA A 181 5.13 7.49 21.66
C ALA A 181 6.18 6.48 21.17
N HIS A 182 5.73 5.37 20.56
CA HIS A 182 6.63 4.40 19.96
C HIS A 182 7.42 5.00 18.78
N ASP A 183 6.75 5.75 17.90
CA ASP A 183 7.40 6.41 16.77
C ASP A 183 8.48 7.40 17.23
N GLU A 184 8.17 8.22 18.23
CA GLU A 184 9.12 9.16 18.83
C GLU A 184 10.33 8.44 19.44
N GLN A 185 10.09 7.32 20.13
CA GLN A 185 11.15 6.49 20.69
C GLN A 185 12.08 5.93 19.60
N VAL A 186 11.52 5.40 18.51
CA VAL A 186 12.29 4.86 17.38
C VAL A 186 13.14 5.95 16.72
N LEU A 187 12.54 7.13 16.47
CA LEU A 187 13.25 8.27 15.89
C LEU A 187 14.40 8.73 16.79
N THR A 188 14.18 8.79 18.10
CA THR A 188 15.21 9.13 19.09
C THR A 188 16.37 8.12 19.06
N LEU A 189 16.07 6.82 19.03
CA LEU A 189 17.09 5.76 18.97
C LEU A 189 17.89 5.81 17.67
N LEU A 190 17.25 6.07 16.54
CA LEU A 190 17.93 6.27 15.25
C LEU A 190 18.89 7.47 15.33
N MET A 191 18.42 8.61 15.84
CA MET A 191 19.24 9.82 16.01
C MET A 191 20.45 9.58 16.93
N GLN A 192 20.31 8.76 17.96
CA GLN A 192 21.35 8.47 18.95
C GLN A 192 22.29 7.32 18.54
N SER A 193 22.02 6.63 17.44
CA SER A 193 22.80 5.45 17.04
C SER A 193 24.25 5.82 16.73
N VAL A 194 25.22 5.06 17.25
CA VAL A 194 26.66 5.33 17.07
C VAL A 194 27.32 4.41 16.05
N SER A 195 26.58 3.41 15.56
CA SER A 195 27.05 2.46 14.56
C SER A 195 25.99 2.15 13.50
N ALA A 196 26.43 1.67 12.33
CA ALA A 196 25.51 1.25 11.27
C ALA A 196 24.64 0.05 11.69
N ASP A 197 25.18 -0.85 12.51
CA ASP A 197 24.45 -2.03 13.00
C ASP A 197 23.34 -1.62 13.97
N GLU A 198 23.56 -0.61 14.82
CA GLU A 198 22.50 -0.01 15.66
C GLU A 198 21.40 0.63 14.81
N VAL A 199 21.76 1.36 13.74
CA VAL A 199 20.76 1.93 12.82
C VAL A 199 19.91 0.82 12.21
N VAL A 200 20.53 -0.25 11.70
CA VAL A 200 19.82 -1.39 11.13
C VAL A 200 18.89 -2.03 12.16
N LEU A 201 19.35 -2.22 13.40
CA LEU A 201 18.56 -2.78 14.49
C LEU A 201 17.34 -1.90 14.82
N HIS A 202 17.54 -0.61 15.05
CA HIS A 202 16.46 0.32 15.40
C HIS A 202 15.48 0.54 14.26
N LEU A 203 15.98 0.62 13.02
CA LEU A 203 15.14 0.71 11.82
C LEU A 203 14.25 -0.53 11.67
N THR A 204 14.81 -1.73 11.84
CA THR A 204 14.05 -2.98 11.77
C THR A 204 12.96 -3.01 12.84
N ARG A 205 13.28 -2.62 14.08
CA ARG A 205 12.30 -2.54 15.19
C ARG A 205 11.18 -1.53 14.94
N GLY A 206 11.50 -0.37 14.35
CA GLY A 206 10.49 0.61 13.98
C GLY A 206 9.51 0.05 12.94
N PHE A 207 10.03 -0.64 11.93
CA PHE A 207 9.20 -1.28 10.92
C PHE A 207 8.44 -2.51 11.44
N GLU A 208 8.94 -3.25 12.44
CA GLU A 208 8.20 -4.35 13.08
C GLU A 208 6.84 -3.90 13.65
N ALA A 209 6.77 -2.66 14.14
CA ALA A 209 5.52 -2.07 14.62
C ALA A 209 4.56 -1.66 13.49
N LEU A 210 5.06 -1.54 12.26
CA LEU A 210 4.26 -1.27 11.06
C LEU A 210 3.80 -2.56 10.39
N SER A 211 4.67 -3.58 10.41
CA SER A 211 4.46 -4.83 9.72
C SER A 211 5.18 -5.98 10.43
N PRO A 212 4.54 -7.14 10.59
CA PRO A 212 5.19 -8.32 11.16
C PRO A 212 6.21 -8.96 10.22
N ARG A 213 6.30 -8.55 8.94
CA ARG A 213 7.24 -9.10 7.96
C ARG A 213 8.05 -7.97 7.37
N VAL A 214 9.28 -7.82 7.86
CA VAL A 214 10.20 -6.76 7.47
C VAL A 214 11.55 -7.37 7.20
N VAL A 215 12.20 -6.91 6.13
CA VAL A 215 13.57 -7.26 5.77
C VAL A 215 14.33 -5.97 5.45
N VAL A 216 15.53 -5.84 5.99
CA VAL A 216 16.48 -4.76 5.67
C VAL A 216 17.62 -5.34 4.84
N LEU A 217 17.85 -4.73 3.69
CA LEU A 217 18.91 -5.08 2.75
C LEU A 217 19.99 -4.00 2.78
N ALA A 218 21.27 -4.39 2.75
CA ALA A 218 22.36 -3.49 2.43
C ALA A 218 22.57 -3.42 0.92
N VAL A 219 22.77 -2.22 0.39
CA VAL A 219 23.14 -2.02 -1.02
C VAL A 219 24.65 -2.24 -1.16
N ARG A 220 25.05 -3.19 -2.00
CA ARG A 220 26.43 -3.39 -2.44
C ARG A 220 26.54 -3.11 -3.94
N ALA A 221 27.78 -3.14 -4.46
CA ALA A 221 28.05 -2.76 -5.85
C ALA A 221 27.28 -3.58 -6.88
N SER A 222 27.07 -4.89 -6.65
CA SER A 222 26.41 -5.80 -7.59
C SER A 222 25.14 -6.45 -7.05
N GLU A 223 24.84 -6.31 -5.76
CA GLU A 223 23.76 -7.05 -5.10
C GLU A 223 23.18 -6.27 -3.91
N TYR A 224 21.92 -6.53 -3.62
CA TYR A 224 21.28 -6.22 -2.34
C TYR A 224 21.37 -7.44 -1.44
N VAL A 225 21.92 -7.29 -0.23
CA VAL A 225 22.21 -8.40 0.67
C VAL A 225 21.40 -8.26 1.96
N GLY A 226 20.75 -9.33 2.41
CA GLY A 226 20.04 -9.36 3.69
C GLY A 226 20.91 -8.95 4.88
N ARG A 227 20.36 -8.13 5.79
CA ARG A 227 21.06 -7.64 6.99
C ARG A 227 20.31 -7.84 8.29
N ALA A 228 19.05 -7.44 8.33
CA ALA A 228 18.16 -7.72 9.46
C ALA A 228 16.75 -8.06 9.00
N ALA A 229 16.01 -8.79 9.82
CA ALA A 229 14.62 -9.13 9.58
C ALA A 229 13.83 -9.03 10.88
N ALA A 230 12.51 -8.90 10.74
CA ALA A 230 11.60 -8.88 11.88
C ALA A 230 11.72 -10.17 12.72
N ARG A 231 11.66 -10.05 14.05
CA ARG A 231 11.74 -11.18 14.99
C ARG A 231 10.69 -12.27 14.73
N SER A 232 9.51 -11.88 14.27
CA SER A 232 8.41 -12.76 13.87
C SER A 232 8.74 -13.67 12.67
N MET A 233 9.82 -13.38 11.94
CA MET A 233 10.27 -14.20 10.80
C MET A 233 11.17 -15.36 11.21
N GLY A 234 11.61 -15.45 12.47
CA GLY A 234 12.46 -16.52 12.98
C GLY A 234 13.88 -16.54 12.37
N GLU A 235 14.61 -17.63 12.58
CA GLU A 235 15.98 -17.85 12.06
C GLU A 235 16.01 -18.29 10.58
N LEU A 236 15.14 -17.72 9.74
CA LEU A 236 15.32 -17.89 8.29
C LEU A 236 16.67 -17.29 7.89
N ALA A 237 17.40 -17.95 6.99
CA ALA A 237 18.77 -17.61 6.60
C ALA A 237 18.84 -16.30 5.80
N LEU A 238 18.58 -15.18 6.47
CA LEU A 238 18.60 -13.85 5.90
C LEU A 238 19.95 -13.50 5.26
N ASN A 239 21.05 -14.03 5.81
CA ASN A 239 22.40 -13.81 5.30
C ASN A 239 22.60 -14.38 3.89
N ASP A 240 21.75 -15.32 3.47
CA ASP A 240 21.82 -15.92 2.13
C ASP A 240 20.98 -15.15 1.10
N LEU A 241 20.08 -14.26 1.55
CA LEU A 241 19.24 -13.46 0.67
C LEU A 241 20.08 -12.50 -0.17
N ARG A 242 20.07 -12.71 -1.48
CA ARG A 242 20.80 -11.89 -2.46
C ARG A 242 19.92 -11.54 -3.64
N ILE A 243 19.79 -10.24 -3.91
CA ILE A 243 19.06 -9.74 -5.09
C ILE A 243 20.06 -9.04 -6.01
N PRO A 244 20.28 -9.54 -7.24
CA PRO A 244 21.20 -8.89 -8.18
C PRO A 244 20.70 -7.50 -8.58
N THR A 245 21.63 -6.54 -8.67
CA THR A 245 21.33 -5.15 -9.08
C THR A 245 21.19 -4.98 -10.60
N ASP A 246 21.72 -5.92 -11.38
CA ASP A 246 21.69 -5.94 -12.85
C ASP A 246 20.38 -6.50 -13.43
N LYS A 247 19.49 -7.02 -12.56
CA LYS A 247 18.20 -7.57 -12.96
C LYS A 247 17.05 -6.68 -12.49
N PRO A 248 15.99 -6.49 -13.30
CA PRO A 248 14.80 -5.77 -12.87
C PRO A 248 14.19 -6.40 -11.61
N SER A 249 13.99 -5.58 -10.58
CA SER A 249 13.39 -5.98 -9.31
C SER A 249 12.65 -4.81 -8.67
N VAL A 250 11.71 -5.10 -7.76
CA VAL A 250 11.02 -4.05 -6.98
C VAL A 250 11.99 -3.23 -6.13
N VAL A 251 13.12 -3.82 -5.73
CA VAL A 251 14.20 -3.16 -4.98
C VAL A 251 14.92 -2.14 -5.87
N ALA A 252 15.27 -2.52 -7.10
CA ALA A 252 15.86 -1.61 -8.07
C ALA A 252 14.89 -0.46 -8.42
N THR A 253 13.62 -0.78 -8.69
CA THR A 253 12.58 0.22 -8.95
C THR A 253 12.43 1.19 -7.78
N ALA A 254 12.41 0.73 -6.53
CA ALA A 254 12.33 1.61 -5.37
C ALA A 254 13.57 2.50 -5.21
N CYS A 255 14.77 1.98 -5.51
CA CYS A 255 16.00 2.77 -5.48
C CYS A 255 16.00 3.91 -6.51
N GLU A 256 15.36 3.71 -7.66
CA GLU A 256 15.23 4.71 -8.72
C GLU A 256 14.08 5.70 -8.46
N ALA A 257 12.87 5.18 -8.19
CA ALA A 257 11.65 5.97 -8.06
C ALA A 257 11.46 6.60 -6.67
N GLY A 258 12.23 6.19 -5.67
CA GLY A 258 12.16 6.70 -4.29
C GLY A 258 11.32 5.84 -3.35
N TYR A 259 10.42 5.00 -3.88
CA TYR A 259 9.76 3.91 -3.17
C TYR A 259 9.10 2.96 -4.18
N TYR A 260 8.68 1.79 -3.73
CA TYR A 260 7.77 0.91 -4.46
C TYR A 260 6.62 0.49 -3.53
N LEU A 261 5.40 0.53 -4.06
CA LEU A 261 4.20 0.06 -3.39
C LEU A 261 3.39 -0.76 -4.39
N GLY A 262 3.24 -2.06 -4.13
CA GLY A 262 2.51 -2.95 -5.04
C GLY A 262 2.79 -4.42 -4.75
N GLU A 263 2.31 -5.31 -5.59
CA GLU A 263 2.49 -6.76 -5.43
C GLU A 263 3.95 -7.18 -5.69
N LEU A 264 4.44 -8.16 -4.92
CA LEU A 264 5.75 -8.75 -5.20
C LEU A 264 5.66 -9.62 -6.47
N PRO A 265 6.38 -9.31 -7.57
CA PRO A 265 6.30 -10.09 -8.80
C PRO A 265 6.77 -11.53 -8.59
N GLN A 266 6.07 -12.50 -9.18
CA GLN A 266 6.45 -13.92 -9.14
C GLN A 266 7.55 -14.24 -10.16
N THR A 267 8.71 -13.60 -10.01
CA THR A 267 9.89 -13.86 -10.86
C THR A 267 11.00 -14.54 -10.05
N PRO A 268 11.95 -15.25 -10.69
CA PRO A 268 13.05 -15.90 -9.99
C PRO A 268 13.87 -14.97 -9.09
N VAL A 269 13.97 -13.68 -9.46
CA VAL A 269 14.70 -12.65 -8.68
C VAL A 269 14.04 -12.34 -7.34
N HIS A 270 12.73 -12.58 -7.20
CA HIS A 270 11.98 -12.32 -5.98
C HIS A 270 11.66 -13.60 -5.19
N ALA A 271 12.10 -14.78 -5.64
CA ALA A 271 11.70 -16.06 -5.04
C ALA A 271 12.08 -16.17 -3.55
N GLU A 272 13.35 -15.89 -3.22
CA GLU A 272 13.84 -15.93 -1.83
C GLU A 272 13.17 -14.87 -0.95
N LEU A 273 13.02 -13.65 -1.47
CA LEU A 273 12.31 -12.57 -0.78
C LEU A 273 10.85 -12.93 -0.52
N GLY A 274 10.17 -13.56 -1.49
CA GLY A 274 8.80 -14.02 -1.37
C GLY A 274 8.63 -15.12 -0.32
N GLN A 275 9.58 -16.07 -0.25
CA GLN A 275 9.60 -17.11 0.78
C GLN A 275 9.76 -16.51 2.19
N LEU A 276 10.69 -15.55 2.36
CA LEU A 276 10.91 -14.87 3.63
C LEU A 276 9.66 -14.10 4.11
N LEU A 277 9.03 -13.38 3.20
CA LEU A 277 7.82 -12.62 3.50
C LEU A 277 6.58 -13.52 3.70
N ASN A 278 6.70 -14.84 3.48
CA ASN A 278 5.64 -15.84 3.63
C ASN A 278 4.37 -15.45 2.85
N GLN A 279 4.57 -15.04 1.59
CA GLN A 279 3.51 -14.83 0.60
C GLN A 279 2.70 -16.13 0.42
N PRO A 280 1.36 -16.06 0.28
CA PRO A 280 0.70 -15.15 -0.65
C PRO A 280 -0.19 -14.13 0.05
N LEU A 281 -0.45 -12.98 -0.60
CA LEU A 281 -1.57 -12.04 -0.37
C LEU A 281 -1.21 -10.72 0.33
N GLY A 282 -0.26 -9.96 -0.19
CA GLY A 282 -0.16 -8.55 0.17
C GLY A 282 0.75 -7.71 -0.71
N GLU A 283 0.43 -6.42 -0.79
CA GLU A 283 1.34 -5.41 -1.31
C GLU A 283 2.60 -5.36 -0.43
N VAL A 284 3.75 -5.18 -1.07
CA VAL A 284 5.00 -4.87 -0.43
C VAL A 284 5.28 -3.38 -0.55
N LEU A 285 5.70 -2.80 0.56
CA LEU A 285 6.32 -1.48 0.60
C LEU A 285 7.83 -1.69 0.56
N VAL A 286 8.49 -1.05 -0.40
CA VAL A 286 9.96 -1.00 -0.49
C VAL A 286 10.40 0.45 -0.39
N GLN A 287 11.24 0.75 0.61
CA GLN A 287 11.74 2.10 0.83
C GLN A 287 13.28 2.14 0.91
N PRO A 288 13.93 2.95 0.06
CA PRO A 288 15.37 3.18 0.13
C PRO A 288 15.73 4.12 1.30
N VAL A 289 16.78 3.76 2.03
CA VAL A 289 17.44 4.64 2.99
C VAL A 289 18.61 5.30 2.28
N ARG A 290 18.55 6.62 2.12
CA ARG A 290 19.58 7.41 1.42
C ARG A 290 20.56 8.04 2.39
N VAL A 291 21.82 8.08 1.99
CA VAL A 291 22.91 8.79 2.66
C VAL A 291 23.52 9.74 1.64
N GLY A 292 23.22 11.04 1.79
CA GLY A 292 23.36 12.00 0.69
C GLY A 292 22.59 11.53 -0.55
N ALA A 293 23.27 11.45 -1.71
CA ALA A 293 22.64 11.04 -2.97
C ALA A 293 22.54 9.52 -3.17
N ARG A 294 23.20 8.69 -2.34
CA ARG A 294 23.33 7.24 -2.55
C ARG A 294 22.37 6.46 -1.67
N VAL A 295 21.80 5.37 -2.20
CA VAL A 295 21.03 4.42 -1.40
C VAL A 295 22.00 3.50 -0.65
N ALA A 296 21.89 3.43 0.67
CA ALA A 296 22.77 2.62 1.52
C ALA A 296 22.06 1.35 2.03
N LEU A 297 20.78 1.47 2.39
CA LEU A 297 19.94 0.35 2.79
C LEU A 297 18.62 0.39 2.00
N VAL A 298 17.92 -0.73 1.96
CA VAL A 298 16.54 -0.81 1.48
C VAL A 298 15.72 -1.61 2.48
N VAL A 299 14.57 -1.08 2.88
CA VAL A 299 13.61 -1.78 3.75
C VAL A 299 12.49 -2.34 2.88
N VAL A 300 12.16 -3.61 3.07
CA VAL A 300 11.03 -4.30 2.43
C VAL A 300 10.08 -4.76 3.52
N SER A 301 8.80 -4.41 3.43
CA SER A 301 7.79 -4.84 4.40
C SER A 301 6.48 -5.21 3.74
N THR A 302 5.75 -6.20 4.26
CA THR A 302 4.37 -6.46 3.81
C THR A 302 3.40 -5.43 4.40
N LEU A 303 2.34 -5.09 3.69
CA LEU A 303 1.29 -4.22 4.23
C LEU A 303 0.06 -5.04 4.64
N THR A 304 -0.49 -4.75 5.82
CA THR A 304 -1.62 -5.48 6.40
C THR A 304 -2.87 -4.60 6.60
N GLN A 305 -3.17 -3.74 5.61
CA GLN A 305 -4.18 -2.65 5.61
C GLN A 305 -3.67 -1.29 6.15
N ASP A 306 -4.32 -0.20 5.73
CA ASP A 306 -3.97 1.22 5.97
C ASP A 306 -2.58 1.66 5.45
N SER A 307 -2.39 1.50 4.13
CA SER A 307 -1.14 1.85 3.43
C SER A 307 -0.75 3.32 3.60
N GLY A 308 -1.71 4.23 3.79
CA GLY A 308 -1.45 5.67 3.93
C GLY A 308 -0.74 6.04 5.24
N ARG A 309 -1.15 5.49 6.38
CA ARG A 309 -0.47 5.73 7.66
C ARG A 309 0.90 5.04 7.71
N ILE A 310 0.98 3.82 7.20
CA ILE A 310 2.23 3.04 7.20
C ILE A 310 3.30 3.74 6.34
N THR A 311 2.96 4.19 5.13
CA THR A 311 3.92 4.86 4.23
C THR A 311 4.50 6.14 4.83
N ARG A 312 3.67 6.97 5.49
CA ARG A 312 4.16 8.19 6.16
C ARG A 312 5.10 7.88 7.32
N ARG A 313 4.75 6.91 8.17
CA ARG A 313 5.59 6.49 9.30
C ARG A 313 6.91 5.89 8.81
N ALA A 314 6.83 5.03 7.81
CA ALA A 314 7.98 4.42 7.15
C ALA A 314 8.93 5.50 6.58
N GLU A 315 8.39 6.53 5.91
CA GLU A 315 9.16 7.66 5.39
C GLU A 315 9.95 8.40 6.48
N LEU A 316 9.34 8.63 7.64
CA LEU A 316 10.01 9.25 8.79
C LEU A 316 11.19 8.39 9.28
N PHE A 317 10.99 7.08 9.38
CA PHE A 317 12.02 6.15 9.84
C PHE A 317 13.19 6.05 8.85
N VAL A 318 12.93 5.92 7.55
CA VAL A 318 14.01 5.82 6.56
C VAL A 318 14.78 7.13 6.42
N ARG A 319 14.13 8.29 6.59
CA ARG A 319 14.81 9.59 6.61
C ARG A 319 15.73 9.70 7.83
N ALA A 320 15.23 9.41 9.02
CA ALA A 320 16.02 9.46 10.25
C ALA A 320 17.19 8.47 10.22
N ALA A 321 17.00 7.26 9.67
CA ALA A 321 18.07 6.29 9.47
C ALA A 321 19.14 6.80 8.49
N GLY A 322 18.74 7.48 7.42
CA GLY A 322 19.65 8.10 6.45
C GLY A 322 20.53 9.18 7.09
N GLU A 323 19.91 10.09 7.85
CA GLU A 323 20.60 11.15 8.60
C GLU A 323 21.58 10.56 9.64
N ALA A 324 21.18 9.50 10.35
CA ALA A 324 22.03 8.82 11.32
C ALA A 324 23.26 8.18 10.65
N LEU A 325 23.06 7.47 9.53
CA LEU A 325 24.16 6.88 8.77
C LEU A 325 25.11 7.94 8.21
N GLU A 326 24.56 9.06 7.70
CA GLU A 326 25.38 10.17 7.22
C GLU A 326 26.28 10.73 8.32
N ARG A 327 25.72 10.99 9.50
CA ARG A 327 26.47 11.44 10.68
C ARG A 327 27.58 10.45 11.05
N ILE A 328 27.25 9.16 11.18
CA ILE A 328 28.21 8.11 11.55
C ILE A 328 29.37 8.04 10.53
N LEU A 329 29.09 8.19 9.24
CA LEU A 329 30.12 8.19 8.21
C LEU A 329 31.01 9.44 8.28
N MET A 330 30.45 10.61 8.59
CA MET A 330 31.24 11.84 8.75
C MET A 330 32.13 11.77 9.99
N ASP A 331 31.62 11.29 11.13
CA ASP A 331 32.40 11.09 12.34
C ASP A 331 33.57 10.12 12.11
N ARG A 332 33.35 9.05 11.33
CA ARG A 332 34.40 8.11 10.97
C ARG A 332 35.49 8.73 10.09
N LYS A 333 35.10 9.57 9.12
CA LYS A 333 36.06 10.30 8.27
C LYS A 333 36.89 11.30 9.06
N LEU A 334 36.35 11.93 10.09
CA LEU A 334 37.09 12.88 10.93
C LEU A 334 38.12 12.21 11.86
N ARG A 335 37.93 10.91 12.15
CA ARG A 335 38.83 10.11 13.01
C ARG A 335 39.92 9.35 12.25
N THR A 336 39.88 9.36 10.91
CA THR A 336 40.83 8.66 10.03
C THR A 336 41.72 9.68 9.35
#